data_AF-A0A1B6GAI4-F1
#
_entry.id   AF-A0A1B6GAI4-F1
#
_cell.length_a   1.000
_cell.length_b   1.000
_cell.length_c   1.000
_cell.angle_alpha   90.00
_cell.angle_beta   90.00
_cell.angle_gamma   90.00
#
_symmetry.space_group_name_H-M   'P 1'
#
loop_
_entity.id
_entity.type
_entity.pdbx_description
1 polymer ?
#
loop_
_entity_poly.entity_id
_entity_poly.type
_entity_poly.pdbx_seq_one_letter_code
_entity_poly.pdbx_strand_id
1 'polypeptide(L)'
;TVIPLLALTLAVSGQYSRDKILIGAQKLKKLPHDTCGQSSETVFEQRIVNGDPAQLGSYPWMAALGYTRGTARFPAWACGGCLISDQYVLTAAHCLDPTLTAGFKLTVVRLGDLDLNSTDDNAYPIDVGVEKTIFHPEFNNTIKTNDIGLVKLDRKVEFTDLLKPIC
;
A
#
# COMPACT_ATOMS: atom_id res chain seq x y z
N THR A 1 -24.02 49.36 -33.64
CA THR A 1 -22.71 49.96 -33.33
C THR A 1 -22.33 49.51 -31.93
N VAL A 2 -21.23 48.76 -31.86
CA VAL A 2 -20.37 48.36 -30.72
C VAL A 2 -20.94 47.50 -29.57
N ILE A 3 -20.45 46.26 -29.58
CA ILE A 3 -20.40 45.23 -28.54
C ILE A 3 -19.34 45.66 -27.49
N PRO A 4 -19.60 45.61 -26.18
CA PRO A 4 -18.53 45.55 -25.20
C PRO A 4 -18.19 44.09 -24.87
N LEU A 5 -16.89 43.84 -25.04
CA LEU A 5 -16.15 42.62 -24.84
C LEU A 5 -16.01 42.24 -23.35
N LEU A 6 -16.00 40.93 -23.11
CA LEU A 6 -15.20 40.16 -22.15
C LEU A 6 -14.80 40.80 -20.79
N ALA A 7 -15.27 40.16 -19.72
CA ALA A 7 -14.40 39.82 -18.59
C ALA A 7 -14.84 38.45 -18.02
N LEU A 8 -14.32 37.38 -18.62
CA LEU A 8 -14.39 36.02 -18.11
C LEU A 8 -13.41 35.92 -16.93
N THR A 9 -13.89 36.12 -15.70
CA THR A 9 -13.12 35.77 -14.51
C THR A 9 -13.44 34.32 -14.15
N LEU A 10 -12.72 33.39 -14.77
CA LEU A 10 -12.58 32.03 -14.26
C LEU A 10 -11.72 32.09 -12.99
N ALA A 11 -12.36 32.36 -11.86
CA ALA A 11 -11.78 32.00 -10.57
C ALA A 11 -11.87 30.48 -10.44
N VAL A 12 -10.85 29.77 -10.93
CA VAL A 12 -10.59 28.39 -10.50
C VAL A 12 -9.98 28.49 -9.10
N SER A 13 -10.80 28.79 -8.10
CA SER A 13 -10.45 28.46 -6.72
C SER A 13 -10.68 26.95 -6.58
N GLY A 14 -9.71 26.18 -7.07
CA GLY A 14 -9.49 24.80 -6.65
C GLY A 14 -9.12 24.80 -5.17
N GLN A 15 -10.10 25.09 -4.31
CA GLN A 15 -10.04 24.74 -2.91
C GLN A 15 -10.12 23.21 -2.88
N TYR A 16 -8.96 22.57 -3.01
CA TYR A 16 -8.80 21.21 -2.53
C TYR A 16 -9.09 21.26 -1.03
N SER A 17 -10.35 21.02 -0.67
CA SER A 17 -10.77 20.87 0.71
C SER A 17 -9.98 19.68 1.23
N ARG A 18 -8.96 19.99 2.04
CA ARG A 18 -8.19 19.03 2.85
C ARG A 18 -9.11 18.09 3.64
N ASP A 19 -10.39 18.44 3.76
CA ASP A 19 -11.43 17.70 4.46
C ASP A 19 -11.95 16.48 3.69
N LYS A 20 -11.66 16.34 2.38
CA LYS A 20 -12.05 15.13 1.61
C LYS A 20 -11.05 13.98 1.69
N ILE A 21 -9.82 14.22 2.14
CA ILE A 21 -8.93 13.16 2.67
C ILE A 21 -9.18 13.01 4.18
N LEU A 22 -10.45 13.03 4.60
CA LEU A 22 -10.85 12.54 5.91
C LEU A 22 -11.62 11.24 5.68
N ILE A 23 -10.87 10.19 5.33
CA ILE A 23 -11.39 8.84 5.44
C ILE A 23 -11.60 8.59 6.95
N GLY A 24 -12.80 8.90 7.46
CA GLY A 24 -13.24 8.64 8.84
C GLY A 24 -12.17 8.99 9.88
N ALA A 25 -12.12 10.26 10.31
CA ALA A 25 -11.09 10.88 11.13
C ALA A 25 -10.73 10.17 12.48
N GLN A 26 -10.11 9.00 12.42
CA GLN A 26 -9.03 8.67 13.33
C GLN A 26 -7.76 9.15 12.64
N LYS A 27 -7.21 10.25 13.15
CA LYS A 27 -5.87 10.70 12.82
C LYS A 27 -4.95 9.51 13.10
N LEU A 28 -4.43 8.87 12.05
CA LEU A 28 -3.42 7.82 12.21
C LEU A 28 -2.32 8.42 13.08
N LYS A 29 -2.09 7.82 14.25
CA LYS A 29 -1.01 8.25 15.13
C LYS A 29 0.25 8.03 14.32
N LYS A 30 1.01 9.09 14.05
CA LYS A 30 2.31 8.98 13.42
C LYS A 30 3.12 7.97 14.24
N LEU A 31 3.71 7.01 13.57
CA LEU A 31 4.64 6.10 14.22
C LEU A 31 5.79 6.91 14.83
N PRO A 32 6.31 6.51 16.00
CA PRO A 32 7.58 7.01 16.50
C PRO A 32 8.67 6.83 15.42
N HIS A 33 9.42 7.89 15.13
CA HIS A 33 10.42 7.92 14.04
C HIS A 33 11.59 6.94 14.27
N ASP A 34 11.76 6.46 15.49
CA ASP A 34 12.71 5.42 15.91
C ASP A 34 12.25 3.99 15.63
N THR A 35 11.02 3.79 15.11
CA THR A 35 10.43 2.44 14.90
C THR A 35 10.12 2.10 13.44
N CYS A 36 10.39 3.01 12.49
CA CYS A 36 10.15 2.79 11.07
C CYS A 36 11.43 2.87 10.24
N GLY A 37 11.41 2.29 9.02
CA GLY A 37 12.46 2.47 8.01
C GLY A 37 13.81 1.81 8.37
N GLN A 38 13.83 0.92 9.36
CA GLN A 38 15.03 0.20 9.80
C GLN A 38 15.05 -1.20 9.18
N SER A 39 16.07 -1.48 8.37
CA SER A 39 16.41 -2.84 7.94
C SER A 39 17.15 -3.59 9.06
N SER A 40 17.31 -4.90 8.94
CA SER A 40 18.17 -5.67 9.85
C SER A 40 19.62 -5.18 9.79
N GLU A 41 20.28 -5.03 10.94
CA GLU A 41 21.65 -4.50 11.06
C GLU A 41 22.69 -5.34 10.30
N THR A 42 22.38 -6.59 9.97
CA THR A 42 23.25 -7.51 9.24
C THR A 42 23.23 -7.31 7.73
N VAL A 43 22.34 -6.48 7.20
CA VAL A 43 22.14 -6.31 5.76
C VAL A 43 22.84 -5.05 5.27
N PHE A 44 23.90 -5.21 4.48
CA PHE A 44 24.52 -4.14 3.69
C PHE A 44 24.08 -4.28 2.22
N GLU A 45 23.31 -3.32 1.69
CA GLU A 45 22.89 -3.36 0.28
C GLU A 45 23.60 -2.31 -0.59
N GLN A 46 24.19 -2.78 -1.69
CA GLN A 46 24.50 -1.95 -2.86
C GLN A 46 23.32 -2.06 -3.86
N ARG A 47 22.73 -0.93 -4.24
CA ARG A 47 21.61 -0.88 -5.19
C ARG A 47 22.10 -1.15 -6.61
N ILE A 48 21.54 -2.14 -7.31
CA ILE A 48 21.92 -2.49 -8.70
C ILE A 48 20.66 -2.74 -9.56
N VAL A 49 20.75 -2.41 -10.85
CA VAL A 49 19.76 -2.73 -11.90
C VAL A 49 19.94 -4.19 -12.33
N ASN A 50 18.86 -4.98 -12.44
CA ASN A 50 18.84 -6.46 -12.44
C ASN A 50 19.05 -7.08 -11.04
N GLY A 51 18.40 -6.51 -10.02
CA GLY A 51 18.65 -6.79 -8.62
C GLY A 51 18.70 -8.28 -8.24
N ASP A 52 19.42 -8.55 -7.16
CA ASP A 52 19.55 -9.87 -6.57
C ASP A 52 18.36 -10.18 -5.64
N PRO A 53 18.07 -11.46 -5.37
CA PRO A 53 17.17 -11.83 -4.29
C PRO A 53 17.54 -11.10 -2.99
N ALA A 54 16.54 -10.53 -2.33
CA ALA A 54 16.75 -9.82 -1.07
C ALA A 54 17.28 -10.78 0.00
N GLN A 55 18.03 -10.24 0.97
CA GLN A 55 18.39 -10.99 2.16
C GLN A 55 17.24 -10.92 3.17
N LEU A 56 17.16 -11.93 4.04
CA LEU A 56 16.19 -11.94 5.13
C LEU A 56 16.37 -10.68 6.00
N GLY A 57 15.29 -9.91 6.17
CA GLY A 57 15.31 -8.69 6.98
C GLY A 57 15.81 -7.43 6.27
N SER A 58 16.15 -7.49 4.97
CA SER A 58 16.49 -6.28 4.19
C SER A 58 15.32 -5.29 4.13
N TYR A 59 14.10 -5.81 3.95
CA TYR A 59 12.90 -5.00 3.69
C TYR A 59 11.70 -5.47 4.54
N PRO A 60 11.75 -5.29 5.87
CA PRO A 60 10.76 -5.85 6.80
C PRO A 60 9.36 -5.22 6.67
N TRP A 61 9.23 -4.14 5.91
CA TRP A 61 7.95 -3.50 5.60
C TRP A 61 7.25 -4.10 4.37
N MET A 62 7.88 -5.00 3.62
CA MET A 62 7.28 -5.54 2.40
C MET A 62 5.99 -6.31 2.70
N ALA A 63 4.99 -6.05 1.88
CA ALA A 63 3.69 -6.71 1.94
C ALA A 63 3.36 -7.34 0.58
N ALA A 64 2.92 -8.59 0.57
CA ALA A 64 2.34 -9.22 -0.60
C ALA A 64 0.81 -9.20 -0.50
N LEU A 65 0.14 -8.73 -1.57
CA LEU A 65 -1.31 -8.60 -1.63
C LEU A 65 -1.91 -9.81 -2.35
N GLY A 66 -2.70 -10.58 -1.60
CA GLY A 66 -3.29 -11.84 -2.04
C GLY A 66 -4.77 -11.69 -2.41
N TYR A 67 -5.10 -12.11 -3.63
CA TYR A 67 -6.42 -11.95 -4.20
C TYR A 67 -7.11 -13.30 -4.39
N THR A 68 -8.37 -13.40 -3.99
CA THR A 68 -9.17 -14.62 -4.14
C THR A 68 -10.40 -14.37 -5.01
N ARG A 69 -10.83 -15.38 -5.76
CA ARG A 69 -12.06 -15.36 -6.56
C ARG A 69 -12.84 -16.67 -6.35
N GLY A 70 -14.13 -16.55 -6.03
CA GLY A 70 -15.00 -17.72 -5.83
C GLY A 70 -14.47 -18.65 -4.74
N THR A 71 -14.39 -19.95 -5.06
CA THR A 71 -13.92 -21.01 -4.15
C THR A 71 -12.42 -21.33 -4.30
N ALA A 72 -11.64 -20.42 -4.89
CA ALA A 72 -10.20 -20.61 -5.06
C ALA A 72 -9.53 -20.98 -3.73
N ARG A 73 -8.76 -22.07 -3.74
CA ARG A 73 -8.12 -22.63 -2.54
C ARG A 73 -6.95 -21.78 -2.04
N PHE A 74 -6.29 -21.05 -2.94
CA PHE A 74 -5.10 -20.25 -2.63
C PHE A 74 -5.25 -18.84 -3.21
N PRO A 75 -4.75 -17.80 -2.51
CA PRO A 75 -4.71 -16.45 -3.04
C PRO A 75 -3.71 -16.34 -4.19
N ALA A 76 -4.03 -15.50 -5.18
CA ALA A 76 -3.08 -15.06 -6.18
C ALA A 76 -2.32 -13.84 -5.63
N TRP A 77 -1.02 -13.95 -5.44
CA TRP A 77 -0.15 -12.84 -5.05
C TRP A 77 0.18 -11.99 -6.29
N ALA A 78 -0.49 -10.85 -6.44
CA ALA A 78 -0.46 -10.08 -7.69
C ALA A 78 0.01 -8.63 -7.55
N CYS A 79 0.02 -8.11 -6.32
CA CYS A 79 0.51 -6.77 -6.02
C CYS A 79 1.38 -6.77 -4.77
N GLY A 80 2.22 -5.75 -4.65
CA GLY A 80 2.96 -5.45 -3.43
C GLY A 80 2.38 -4.28 -2.65
N GLY A 81 2.93 -4.04 -1.47
CA GLY A 81 2.70 -2.85 -0.67
C GLY A 81 3.80 -2.69 0.38
N CYS A 82 3.68 -1.65 1.19
CA CYS A 82 4.53 -1.45 2.36
C CYS A 82 3.71 -1.21 3.63
N LEU A 83 4.07 -1.88 4.71
CA LEU A 83 3.52 -1.62 6.03
C LEU A 83 3.94 -0.22 6.49
N ILE A 84 2.98 0.62 6.86
CA ILE A 84 3.20 2.00 7.32
C ILE A 84 2.73 2.25 8.75
N SER A 85 2.10 1.25 9.38
CA SER A 85 1.70 1.23 10.80
C SER A 85 1.38 -0.20 11.25
N ASP A 86 0.97 -0.37 12.50
CA ASP A 86 0.53 -1.66 13.04
C ASP A 86 -0.77 -2.18 12.40
N GLN A 87 -1.46 -1.39 11.56
CA GLN A 87 -2.73 -1.79 10.97
C GLN A 87 -2.96 -1.29 9.53
N TYR A 88 -1.97 -0.65 8.91
CA TYR A 88 -2.13 -0.08 7.57
C TYR A 88 -0.97 -0.43 6.66
N VAL A 89 -1.32 -0.81 5.43
CA VAL A 89 -0.41 -1.04 4.32
C VAL A 89 -0.71 -0.02 3.22
N LEU A 90 0.34 0.63 2.73
CA LEU A 90 0.31 1.51 1.57
C LEU A 90 0.57 0.68 0.31
N THR A 91 -0.17 0.96 -0.76
CA THR A 91 -0.03 0.32 -2.06
C THR A 91 -0.52 1.27 -3.17
N ALA A 92 -0.58 0.78 -4.40
CA ALA A 92 -1.12 1.50 -5.54
C ALA A 92 -2.66 1.43 -5.56
N ALA A 93 -3.31 2.47 -6.09
CA ALA A 93 -4.75 2.49 -6.26
C ALA A 93 -5.22 1.41 -7.24
N HIS A 94 -4.47 1.16 -8.31
CA HIS A 94 -4.82 0.15 -9.30
C HIS A 94 -4.84 -1.28 -8.74
N CYS A 95 -4.11 -1.53 -7.65
CA CYS A 95 -4.16 -2.80 -6.91
C CYS A 95 -5.47 -2.98 -6.13
N LEU A 96 -6.19 -1.89 -5.82
CA LEU A 96 -7.38 -1.89 -4.99
C LEU A 96 -8.68 -1.66 -5.77
N ASP A 97 -8.59 -1.08 -6.97
CA ASP A 97 -9.74 -0.74 -7.80
C ASP A 97 -10.44 -2.03 -8.31
N PRO A 98 -11.69 -2.31 -7.89
CA PRO A 98 -12.40 -3.54 -8.26
C PRO A 98 -12.71 -3.63 -9.77
N THR A 99 -12.65 -2.50 -10.49
CA THR A 99 -12.81 -2.50 -11.96
C THR A 99 -11.58 -3.06 -12.68
N LEU A 100 -10.42 -3.07 -12.00
CA LEU A 100 -9.14 -3.52 -12.56
C LEU A 100 -8.74 -4.93 -12.08
N THR A 101 -9.37 -5.44 -11.01
CA THR A 101 -9.04 -6.76 -10.46
C THR A 101 -9.79 -7.93 -11.10
N ALA A 102 -10.55 -7.71 -12.19
CA ALA A 102 -11.22 -8.75 -12.96
C ALA A 102 -12.08 -9.73 -12.11
N GLY A 103 -12.74 -9.21 -11.07
CA GLY A 103 -13.58 -9.99 -10.15
C GLY A 103 -12.82 -10.74 -9.05
N PHE A 104 -11.50 -10.58 -8.97
CA PHE A 104 -10.73 -10.97 -7.80
C PHE A 104 -10.86 -9.93 -6.69
N LYS A 105 -10.96 -10.39 -5.45
CA LYS A 105 -11.03 -9.53 -4.26
C LYS A 105 -9.73 -9.68 -3.47
N LEU A 106 -9.13 -8.56 -3.09
CA LEU A 106 -8.05 -8.53 -2.11
C LEU A 106 -8.61 -8.98 -0.75
N THR A 107 -8.10 -10.11 -0.24
CA THR A 107 -8.63 -10.74 0.97
C THR A 107 -7.59 -10.98 2.04
N VAL A 108 -6.31 -11.07 1.66
CA VAL A 108 -5.21 -11.34 2.57
C VAL A 108 -4.00 -10.49 2.21
N VAL A 109 -3.30 -10.04 3.24
CA VAL A 109 -1.97 -9.43 3.13
C VAL A 109 -0.99 -10.34 3.85
N ARG A 110 0.08 -10.72 3.15
CA ARG A 110 1.20 -11.42 3.77
C ARG A 110 2.31 -10.44 4.12
N LEU A 111 2.83 -10.54 5.34
CA LEU A 111 3.89 -9.69 5.89
C LEU A 111 5.04 -10.55 6.41
N GLY A 112 6.27 -10.04 6.33
CA GLY A 112 7.47 -10.71 6.85
C GLY A 112 7.88 -11.96 6.06
N ASP A 113 7.43 -12.08 4.80
CA ASP A 113 7.85 -13.14 3.88
C ASP A 113 9.12 -12.74 3.13
N LEU A 114 9.90 -13.74 2.72
CA LEU A 114 11.09 -13.57 1.87
C LEU A 114 10.90 -14.24 0.50
N ASP A 115 10.39 -15.48 0.48
CA ASP A 115 10.05 -16.20 -0.75
C ASP A 115 8.64 -16.78 -0.70
N LEU A 116 7.73 -16.23 -1.50
CA LEU A 116 6.34 -16.70 -1.61
C LEU A 116 6.19 -18.17 -2.05
N ASN A 117 7.25 -18.79 -2.59
CA ASN A 117 7.26 -20.17 -3.06
C ASN A 117 7.90 -21.16 -2.09
N SER A 118 8.50 -20.68 -1.00
CA SER A 118 9.22 -21.50 -0.02
C SER A 118 8.84 -21.12 1.41
N THR A 119 9.16 -21.99 2.35
CA THR A 119 9.13 -21.69 3.80
C THR A 119 10.43 -22.11 4.48
N ASP A 120 11.42 -22.55 3.69
CA ASP A 120 12.73 -23.02 4.14
C ASP A 120 13.79 -21.90 3.96
N ASP A 121 13.47 -20.72 4.49
CA ASP A 121 14.26 -19.49 4.34
C ASP A 121 14.44 -18.72 5.67
N ASN A 122 13.99 -19.32 6.78
CA ASN A 122 13.93 -18.73 8.12
C ASN A 122 13.06 -17.47 8.23
N ALA A 123 12.23 -17.18 7.23
CA ALA A 123 11.17 -16.20 7.37
C ALA A 123 10.02 -16.77 8.23
N TYR A 124 9.30 -15.88 8.90
CA TYR A 124 8.10 -16.23 9.68
C TYR A 124 6.92 -15.41 9.19
N PRO A 125 6.46 -15.65 7.95
CA PRO A 125 5.41 -14.85 7.34
C PRO A 125 4.09 -14.99 8.11
N ILE A 126 3.37 -13.88 8.22
CA ILE A 126 2.00 -13.88 8.74
C ILE A 126 1.02 -13.46 7.66
N ASP A 127 -0.09 -14.18 7.57
CA ASP A 127 -1.23 -13.80 6.76
C ASP A 127 -2.23 -13.02 7.64
N VAL A 128 -2.64 -11.84 7.17
CA VAL A 128 -3.53 -10.91 7.86
C VAL A 128 -4.71 -10.59 6.95
N GLY A 129 -5.92 -10.62 7.48
CA GLY A 129 -7.11 -10.31 6.70
C GLY A 129 -7.25 -8.82 6.40
N VAL A 130 -8.16 -8.52 5.48
CA VAL A 130 -8.40 -7.14 5.01
C VAL A 130 -9.75 -6.65 5.55
N GLU A 131 -9.71 -5.61 6.40
CA GLU A 131 -10.91 -4.93 6.89
C GLU A 131 -11.50 -4.03 5.80
N LYS A 132 -10.64 -3.21 5.18
CA LYS A 132 -11.06 -2.17 4.25
C LYS A 132 -9.95 -1.80 3.27
N THR A 133 -10.32 -1.60 2.01
CA THR A 133 -9.47 -0.98 0.99
C THR A 133 -9.92 0.45 0.74
N ILE A 134 -8.95 1.36 0.56
CA ILE A 134 -9.20 2.78 0.37
C ILE A 134 -8.21 3.30 -0.68
N PHE A 135 -8.66 3.54 -1.90
CA PHE A 135 -7.81 4.15 -2.93
C PHE A 135 -8.13 5.64 -3.09
N HIS A 136 -7.21 6.41 -3.67
CA HIS A 136 -7.38 7.83 -3.85
C HIS A 136 -8.64 8.13 -4.69
N PRO A 137 -9.54 9.03 -4.25
CA PRO A 137 -10.82 9.29 -4.93
C PRO A 137 -10.66 9.88 -6.34
N GLU A 138 -9.51 10.48 -6.63
CA GLU A 138 -9.15 11.02 -7.95
C GLU A 138 -8.14 10.15 -8.70
N PHE A 139 -8.01 8.87 -8.32
CA PHE A 139 -7.22 7.91 -9.11
C PHE A 139 -7.75 7.84 -10.55
N ASN A 140 -6.85 7.94 -11.52
CA ASN A 140 -7.18 7.80 -12.92
C ASN A 140 -6.24 6.80 -13.59
N ASN A 141 -6.77 5.62 -13.92
CA ASN A 141 -6.01 4.54 -14.53
C ASN A 141 -5.53 4.85 -15.97
N THR A 142 -6.20 5.75 -16.69
CA THR A 142 -5.86 6.10 -18.08
C THR A 142 -4.63 6.99 -18.13
N ILE A 143 -4.56 8.03 -17.30
CA ILE A 143 -3.42 8.96 -17.25
C ILE A 143 -2.44 8.67 -16.10
N LYS A 144 -2.67 7.59 -15.34
CA LYS A 144 -1.81 7.09 -14.25
C LYS A 144 -1.55 8.12 -13.16
N THR A 145 -2.55 8.91 -12.81
CA THR A 145 -2.46 9.91 -11.73
C THR A 145 -3.09 9.41 -10.45
N ASN A 146 -2.57 9.88 -9.31
CA ASN A 146 -3.05 9.55 -7.97
C ASN A 146 -3.13 8.04 -7.69
N ASP A 147 -2.15 7.27 -8.20
CA ASP A 147 -2.10 5.82 -8.06
C ASP A 147 -1.60 5.41 -6.67
N ILE A 148 -2.39 5.74 -5.65
CA ILE A 148 -2.09 5.51 -4.23
C ILE A 148 -3.32 5.00 -3.49
N GLY A 149 -3.11 4.02 -2.61
CA GLY A 149 -4.15 3.40 -1.82
C GLY A 149 -3.65 2.83 -0.50
N LEU A 150 -4.59 2.64 0.42
CA LEU A 150 -4.39 2.09 1.75
C LEU A 150 -5.23 0.83 1.91
N VAL A 151 -4.65 -0.16 2.57
CA VAL A 151 -5.32 -1.36 3.05
C VAL A 151 -5.29 -1.31 4.57
N LYS A 152 -6.48 -1.29 5.19
CA LYS A 152 -6.62 -1.47 6.63
C LYS A 152 -6.71 -2.96 6.94
N LEU A 153 -5.79 -3.45 7.77
CA LEU A 153 -5.74 -4.83 8.22
C LEU A 153 -6.88 -5.10 9.23
N ASP A 154 -7.41 -6.33 9.24
CA ASP A 154 -8.50 -6.77 10.13
C ASP A 154 -8.08 -6.90 11.61
N ARG A 155 -6.78 -6.89 11.87
CA ARG A 155 -6.18 -6.84 13.19
C ARG A 155 -4.86 -6.07 13.15
N LYS A 156 -4.41 -5.65 14.33
CA LYS A 156 -3.07 -5.10 14.50
C LYS A 156 -2.01 -6.19 14.36
N VAL A 157 -0.82 -5.80 13.91
CA VAL A 157 0.36 -6.64 13.84
C VAL A 157 1.41 -6.17 14.85
N GLU A 158 2.13 -7.12 15.43
CA GLU A 158 3.25 -6.83 16.32
C GLU A 158 4.52 -6.69 15.49
N PHE A 159 5.32 -5.68 15.81
CA PHE A 159 6.58 -5.44 15.11
C PHE A 159 7.69 -6.35 15.62
N THR A 160 8.53 -6.81 14.71
CA THR A 160 9.72 -7.63 14.94
C THR A 160 10.86 -7.11 14.07
N ASP A 161 12.05 -7.72 14.19
CA ASP A 161 13.17 -7.35 13.31
C ASP A 161 12.91 -7.67 11.83
N LEU A 162 12.01 -8.61 11.54
CA LEU A 162 11.65 -9.05 10.19
C LEU A 162 10.29 -8.51 9.71
N LEU A 163 9.55 -7.83 10.58
CA LEU A 163 8.24 -7.24 10.29
C LEU A 163 8.12 -5.89 11.00
N LYS A 164 8.36 -4.78 10.30
CA LYS A 164 8.27 -3.43 10.86
C LYS A 164 8.01 -2.42 9.75
N PRO A 165 7.41 -1.25 10.06
CA PRO A 165 6.92 -0.33 9.04
C PRO A 165 8.03 0.47 8.36
N ILE A 166 7.74 1.00 7.17
CA ILE A 166 8.59 1.98 6.48
C ILE A 166 8.27 3.41 6.97
N CYS A 167 9.23 4.32 6.83
CA CYS A 167 9.01 5.76 6.88
C CYS A 167 8.86 6.30 5.43
#